data_AF-A0AA96X205-F1
#
_entry.id   AF-A0AA96X205-F1
#
_cell.length_a   1.000
_cell.length_b   1.000
_cell.length_c   1.000
_cell.angle_alpha   90.00
_cell.angle_beta   90.00
_cell.angle_gamma   90.00
#
_symmetry.space_group_name_H-M   'P 1'
#
loop_
_entity.id
_entity.type
_entity.pdbx_description
1 polymer ?
#
loop_
_entity_poly.entity_id
_entity_poly.type
_entity_poly.pdbx_seq_one_letter_code
_entity_poly.pdbx_strand_id
1 'polypeptide(L)'
;MQGVEFIKSQTGSFCFTILEVSDDLKTVIRERLSDICNGAAKASRNPKLYSYQKTLASFFTKFDRKAPDTQKGIIGELLTHILFLHYEKEFRAASPHFNLEEDSIKKGFDLVLHHNSSDQIWFVEVKAGECGDQTSKDKLGSLLSLAKNGLKAALNSDRNTLWQNAINGATVVIKENRLKDQLETLLETFNEKAIAGRSKSADYNAILVAVSYTEGKAFATGGDFEIKHQTQKSMNEFNELMSIALQKDTFQSIADFLRGEIQSV
;
A
#
# COMPACT_ATOMS: atom_id res chain seq x y z
N MET A 1 14.25 -0.67 12.74
CA MET A 1 14.13 0.80 12.70
C MET A 1 13.72 1.27 14.09
N GLN A 2 14.36 2.29 14.67
CA GLN A 2 13.91 2.81 15.97
C GLN A 2 12.44 3.27 15.90
N GLY A 3 11.67 3.06 16.96
CA GLY A 3 10.28 3.52 17.04
C GLY A 3 9.25 2.72 16.24
N VAL A 4 9.68 1.67 15.53
CA VAL A 4 8.81 0.73 14.81
C VAL A 4 9.13 -0.69 15.25
N GLU A 5 8.18 -1.32 15.93
CA GLU A 5 8.22 -2.75 16.20
C GLU A 5 7.67 -3.52 15.00
N PHE A 6 8.34 -4.62 14.64
CA PHE A 6 7.96 -5.46 13.51
C PHE A 6 8.02 -6.93 13.88
N ILE A 7 6.92 -7.64 13.65
CA ILE A 7 6.81 -9.08 13.84
C ILE A 7 6.35 -9.70 12.52
N LYS A 8 7.13 -10.65 11.99
CA LYS A 8 6.80 -11.47 10.83
C LYS A 8 6.54 -12.90 11.29
N SER A 9 5.39 -13.46 10.91
CA SER A 9 5.10 -14.87 11.12
C SER A 9 5.60 -15.72 9.94
N GLN A 10 5.77 -17.02 10.18
CA GLN A 10 6.15 -17.98 9.12
C GLN A 10 5.02 -18.25 8.12
N THR A 11 3.81 -17.77 8.39
CA THR A 11 2.60 -18.12 7.64
C THR A 11 2.17 -17.02 6.66
N GLY A 12 2.82 -15.85 6.70
CA GLY A 12 2.54 -14.71 5.83
C GLY A 12 1.88 -13.51 6.53
N SER A 13 1.88 -13.46 7.87
CA SER A 13 1.40 -12.31 8.64
C SER A 13 2.53 -11.36 9.02
N PHE A 14 2.27 -10.07 8.88
CA PHE A 14 3.18 -8.98 9.20
C PHE A 14 2.47 -8.04 10.16
N CYS A 15 3.08 -7.73 11.30
CA CYS A 15 2.53 -6.79 12.28
C CYS A 15 3.54 -5.69 12.54
N PHE A 16 3.19 -4.47 12.16
CA PHE A 16 3.93 -3.24 12.41
C PHE A 16 3.24 -2.43 13.50
N THR A 17 3.99 -2.03 14.52
CA THR A 17 3.53 -1.08 15.55
C THR A 17 4.44 0.15 15.52
N ILE A 18 3.90 1.29 15.11
CA ILE A 18 4.63 2.57 15.04
C ILE A 18 4.40 3.32 16.36
N LEU A 19 5.36 3.18 17.28
CA LEU A 19 5.35 3.82 18.59
C LEU A 19 5.66 5.33 18.46
N GLU A 20 6.61 5.68 17.62
CA GLU A 20 7.03 7.07 17.41
C GLU A 20 7.45 7.31 15.96
N VAL A 21 7.35 8.57 15.51
CA VAL A 21 7.90 9.00 14.23
C VAL A 21 9.37 9.36 14.45
N SER A 22 10.20 8.33 14.58
CA SER A 22 11.64 8.45 14.86
C SER A 22 12.41 9.09 13.71
N ASP A 23 13.63 9.55 13.97
CA ASP A 23 14.49 10.11 12.91
C ASP A 23 14.86 9.08 11.83
N ASP A 24 14.96 7.80 12.19
CA ASP A 24 15.11 6.71 11.21
C ASP A 24 13.89 6.66 10.27
N LEU A 25 12.67 6.66 10.82
CA LEU A 25 11.45 6.63 10.01
C LEU A 25 11.33 7.87 9.13
N LYS A 26 11.62 9.05 9.68
CA LYS A 26 11.65 10.31 8.90
C LYS A 26 12.65 10.22 7.75
N THR A 27 13.83 9.66 7.99
CA THR A 27 14.87 9.48 6.95
C THR A 27 14.37 8.57 5.84
N VAL A 28 13.78 7.41 6.18
CA VAL A 28 13.21 6.50 5.17
C VAL A 28 12.07 7.17 4.41
N ILE A 29 11.20 7.94 5.07
CA ILE A 29 10.16 8.73 4.39
C ILE A 29 10.79 9.70 3.39
N ARG A 30 11.78 10.51 3.79
CA ARG A 30 12.44 11.50 2.93
C ARG A 30 13.06 10.86 1.69
N GLU A 31 13.77 9.74 1.89
CA GLU A 31 14.45 9.03 0.81
C GLU A 31 13.48 8.40 -0.20
N ARG A 32 12.29 7.98 0.26
CA ARG A 32 11.39 7.15 -0.55
C ARG A 32 10.16 7.90 -1.08
N LEU A 33 9.78 9.03 -0.48
CA LEU A 33 8.50 9.69 -0.77
C LEU A 33 8.34 10.03 -2.26
N SER A 34 9.37 10.61 -2.89
CA SER A 34 9.26 11.00 -4.30
C SER A 34 9.11 9.79 -5.23
N ASP A 35 9.88 8.73 -4.99
CA ASP A 35 9.82 7.50 -5.78
C ASP A 35 8.48 6.79 -5.61
N ILE A 36 7.97 6.73 -4.37
CA ILE A 36 6.66 6.15 -4.06
C ILE A 36 5.56 6.94 -4.76
N CYS A 37 5.53 8.26 -4.60
CA CYS A 37 4.45 9.10 -5.12
C CYS A 37 4.47 9.22 -6.65
N ASN A 38 5.63 9.42 -7.27
CA ASN A 38 5.72 9.75 -8.69
C ASN A 38 6.09 8.55 -9.59
N GLY A 39 6.54 7.44 -9.00
CA GLY A 39 7.16 6.32 -9.68
C GLY A 39 8.68 6.52 -9.86
N ALA A 40 9.47 5.55 -9.43
CA ALA A 40 10.93 5.66 -9.36
C ALA A 40 11.62 5.96 -10.71
N ALA A 41 11.15 5.36 -11.81
CA ALA A 41 11.72 5.64 -13.13
C ALA A 41 11.45 7.08 -13.58
N LYS A 42 10.25 7.61 -13.31
CA LYS A 42 9.90 9.00 -13.61
C LYS A 42 10.63 9.99 -12.70
N ALA A 43 10.69 9.72 -11.40
CA ALA A 43 11.35 10.58 -10.40
C ALA A 43 12.85 10.74 -10.68
N SER A 44 13.54 9.63 -10.96
CA SER A 44 14.97 9.63 -11.28
C SER A 44 15.33 10.37 -12.58
N ARG A 45 14.39 10.50 -13.53
CA ARG A 45 14.63 11.19 -14.81
C ARG A 45 14.68 12.71 -14.68
N ASN A 46 13.90 13.30 -13.77
CA ASN A 46 13.90 14.75 -13.56
C ASN A 46 13.77 15.11 -12.07
N PRO A 47 14.89 15.06 -11.31
CA PRO A 47 14.88 15.31 -9.87
C PRO A 47 14.41 16.72 -9.48
N LYS A 48 14.47 17.70 -10.39
CA LYS A 48 13.97 19.06 -10.14
C LYS A 48 12.44 19.12 -10.20
N LEU A 49 11.82 18.34 -11.10
CA LEU A 49 10.37 18.28 -11.23
C LEU A 49 9.74 17.38 -10.16
N TYR A 50 10.40 16.26 -9.86
CA TYR A 50 9.98 15.28 -8.86
C TYR A 50 10.84 15.37 -7.60
N SER A 51 11.15 16.59 -7.17
CA SER A 51 11.88 16.80 -5.91
C SER A 51 11.00 16.43 -4.72
N TYR A 52 11.62 16.17 -3.58
CA TYR A 52 10.92 15.95 -2.31
C TYR A 52 9.94 17.09 -1.99
N GLN A 53 10.39 18.35 -2.08
CA GLN A 53 9.56 19.53 -1.80
C GLN A 53 8.35 19.66 -2.75
N LYS A 54 8.54 19.45 -4.05
CA LYS A 54 7.42 19.46 -5.01
C LYS A 54 6.44 18.30 -4.77
N THR A 55 6.97 17.15 -4.34
CA THR A 55 6.15 15.99 -4.00
C THR A 55 5.30 16.26 -2.77
N LEU A 56 5.88 16.84 -1.71
CA LEU A 56 5.12 17.27 -0.53
C LEU A 56 4.02 18.28 -0.88
N ALA A 57 4.34 19.31 -1.67
CA ALA A 57 3.34 20.29 -2.09
C ALA A 57 2.17 19.60 -2.83
N SER A 58 2.47 18.74 -3.82
CA SER A 58 1.45 17.98 -4.57
C SER A 58 0.69 16.97 -3.70
N PHE A 59 1.33 16.40 -2.69
CA PHE A 59 0.69 15.51 -1.73
C PHE A 59 -0.39 16.28 -0.96
N PHE A 60 -0.05 17.45 -0.41
CA PHE A 60 -0.99 18.24 0.39
C PHE A 60 -2.09 18.90 -0.43
N THR A 61 -1.85 19.27 -1.71
CA THR A 61 -2.96 19.73 -2.58
C THR A 61 -4.04 18.67 -2.76
N LYS A 62 -3.65 17.39 -2.76
CA LYS A 62 -4.56 16.24 -2.87
C LYS A 62 -5.12 15.78 -1.53
N PHE A 63 -4.35 15.90 -0.45
CA PHE A 63 -4.68 15.43 0.89
C PHE A 63 -5.64 16.36 1.64
N ASP A 64 -5.42 17.68 1.58
CA ASP A 64 -6.15 18.66 2.40
C ASP A 64 -7.63 18.79 2.02
N ARG A 65 -7.96 18.48 0.76
CA ARG A 65 -9.34 18.54 0.25
C ARG A 65 -10.17 17.31 0.61
N LYS A 66 -9.60 16.32 1.32
CA LYS A 66 -10.24 15.03 1.58
C LYS A 66 -10.84 14.99 2.97
N ALA A 67 -11.94 14.25 3.11
CA ALA A 67 -12.53 13.96 4.40
C ALA A 67 -11.55 13.16 5.29
N PRO A 68 -11.65 13.26 6.63
CA PRO A 68 -10.73 12.61 7.56
C PRO A 68 -10.52 11.11 7.31
N ASP A 69 -11.59 10.36 7.00
CA ASP A 69 -11.48 8.93 6.72
C ASP A 69 -10.68 8.63 5.44
N THR A 70 -10.76 9.51 4.46
CA THR A 70 -9.94 9.39 3.24
C THR A 70 -8.48 9.76 3.53
N GLN A 71 -8.24 10.77 4.37
CA GLN A 71 -6.89 11.13 4.82
C GLN A 71 -6.20 9.98 5.58
N LYS A 72 -6.93 9.31 6.47
CA LYS A 72 -6.51 8.08 7.16
C LYS A 72 -6.07 7.00 6.18
N GLY A 73 -6.86 6.78 5.13
CA GLY A 73 -6.56 5.84 4.04
C GLY A 73 -5.28 6.20 3.29
N ILE A 74 -5.13 7.46 2.89
CA ILE A 74 -3.94 7.96 2.18
C ILE A 74 -2.67 7.75 3.00
N ILE A 75 -2.67 8.10 4.29
CA ILE A 75 -1.52 7.86 5.17
C ILE A 75 -1.27 6.37 5.37
N GLY A 76 -2.32 5.56 5.50
CA GLY A 76 -2.20 4.12 5.65
C GLY A 76 -1.53 3.46 4.43
N GLU A 77 -1.91 3.87 3.23
CA GLU A 77 -1.33 3.40 1.97
C GLU A 77 0.13 3.86 1.83
N LEU A 78 0.42 5.14 2.11
CA LEU A 78 1.79 5.66 2.11
C LEU A 78 2.69 4.88 3.08
N LEU A 79 2.25 4.65 4.32
CA LEU A 79 3.01 3.89 5.30
C LEU A 79 3.19 2.42 4.89
N THR A 80 2.23 1.84 4.17
CA THR A 80 2.36 0.50 3.60
C THR A 80 3.52 0.46 2.61
N HIS A 81 3.59 1.42 1.67
CA HIS A 81 4.72 1.52 0.75
C HIS A 81 6.06 1.67 1.49
N ILE A 82 6.12 2.52 2.51
CA ILE A 82 7.35 2.81 3.25
C ILE A 82 7.82 1.59 4.03
N LEU A 83 6.97 1.07 4.93
CA LEU A 83 7.39 0.04 5.89
C LEU A 83 7.52 -1.32 5.21
N PHE A 84 6.53 -1.73 4.43
CA PHE A 84 6.59 -3.05 3.79
C PHE A 84 7.80 -3.15 2.86
N LEU A 85 8.01 -2.17 1.97
CA LEU A 85 9.16 -2.19 1.04
C LEU A 85 10.49 -1.82 1.68
N HIS A 86 10.52 -1.38 2.95
CA HIS A 86 11.76 -1.22 3.70
C HIS A 86 12.21 -2.56 4.29
N TYR A 87 11.28 -3.33 4.86
CA TYR A 87 11.58 -4.61 5.50
C TYR A 87 11.63 -5.79 4.51
N GLU A 88 10.77 -5.79 3.49
CA GLU A 88 10.65 -6.88 2.52
C GLU A 88 11.28 -6.49 1.18
N LYS A 89 12.63 -6.51 1.16
CA LYS A 89 13.46 -6.08 0.01
C LYS A 89 13.30 -6.93 -1.24
N GLU A 90 12.69 -8.10 -1.11
CA GLU A 90 12.31 -8.97 -2.22
C GLU A 90 11.13 -8.43 -3.04
N PHE A 91 10.36 -7.49 -2.49
CA PHE A 91 9.30 -6.80 -3.21
C PHE A 91 9.74 -5.45 -3.76
N ARG A 92 9.16 -5.12 -4.91
CA ARG A 92 9.26 -3.80 -5.53
C ARG A 92 7.88 -3.32 -5.93
N ALA A 93 7.60 -2.04 -5.74
CA ALA A 93 6.38 -1.43 -6.28
C ALA A 93 6.40 -1.45 -7.81
N ALA A 94 5.25 -1.75 -8.40
CA ALA A 94 4.94 -1.67 -9.82
C ALA A 94 3.85 -0.63 -10.11
N SER A 95 3.36 0.09 -9.10
CA SER A 95 2.46 1.25 -9.26
C SER A 95 2.91 2.40 -8.36
N PRO A 96 2.76 3.66 -8.81
CA PRO A 96 2.97 4.84 -7.96
C PRO A 96 1.79 5.06 -7.02
N HIS A 97 2.02 5.79 -5.93
CA HIS A 97 0.98 6.19 -4.97
C HIS A 97 0.11 7.35 -5.48
N PHE A 98 0.65 8.26 -6.31
CA PHE A 98 -0.21 9.25 -6.97
C PHE A 98 -0.88 8.66 -8.20
N ASN A 99 -2.14 9.04 -8.41
CA ASN A 99 -2.72 9.00 -9.74
C ASN A 99 -1.99 10.03 -10.62
N LEU A 100 -1.43 9.58 -11.74
CA LEU A 100 -0.68 10.44 -12.65
C LEU A 100 -1.54 11.08 -13.75
N GLU A 101 -2.80 10.63 -13.91
CA GLU A 101 -3.74 11.09 -14.94
C GLU A 101 -4.70 12.16 -14.40
N GLU A 102 -5.03 12.12 -13.11
CA GLU A 102 -5.97 13.03 -12.46
C GLU A 102 -5.34 13.68 -11.21
N ASP A 103 -5.84 14.84 -10.78
CA ASP A 103 -5.45 15.45 -9.50
C ASP A 103 -6.11 14.75 -8.29
N SER A 104 -5.95 13.43 -8.24
CA SER A 104 -6.43 12.54 -7.18
C SER A 104 -5.29 11.62 -6.73
N ILE A 105 -5.45 10.95 -5.60
CA ILE A 105 -4.49 9.93 -5.15
C ILE A 105 -4.89 8.55 -5.68
N LYS A 106 -6.19 8.27 -5.86
CA LYS A 106 -6.69 6.91 -6.06
C LYS A 106 -7.27 6.66 -7.46
N LYS A 107 -6.77 5.63 -8.16
CA LYS A 107 -7.44 4.93 -9.28
C LYS A 107 -6.78 3.56 -9.48
N GLY A 108 -7.55 2.47 -9.39
CA GLY A 108 -7.02 1.10 -9.53
C GLY A 108 -6.86 0.36 -8.20
N PHE A 109 -5.98 -0.64 -8.19
CA PHE A 109 -5.51 -1.29 -6.97
C PHE A 109 -4.71 -0.31 -6.12
N ASP A 110 -4.73 -0.47 -4.79
CA ASP A 110 -3.99 0.45 -3.92
C ASP A 110 -2.49 0.30 -4.14
N LEU A 111 -1.97 -0.93 -4.19
CA LEU A 111 -0.62 -1.19 -4.70
C LEU A 111 -0.60 -2.41 -5.62
N VAL A 112 0.31 -2.36 -6.59
CA VAL A 112 0.76 -3.53 -7.35
C VAL A 112 2.23 -3.74 -7.02
N LEU A 113 2.60 -4.93 -6.58
CA LEU A 113 3.97 -5.29 -6.26
C LEU A 113 4.46 -6.41 -7.17
N HIS A 114 5.76 -6.40 -7.42
CA HIS A 114 6.49 -7.45 -8.10
C HIS A 114 7.52 -8.07 -7.15
N HIS A 115 7.59 -9.40 -7.13
CA HIS A 115 8.62 -10.13 -6.40
C HIS A 115 9.87 -10.32 -7.26
N ASN A 116 11.00 -9.77 -6.81
CA ASN A 116 12.21 -9.58 -7.60
C ASN A 116 12.83 -10.87 -8.18
N SER A 117 12.51 -12.05 -7.64
CA SER A 117 13.12 -13.32 -8.07
C SER A 117 12.15 -14.35 -8.66
N SER A 118 10.84 -14.11 -8.64
CA SER A 118 9.85 -15.12 -9.03
C SER A 118 8.88 -14.66 -10.12
N ASP A 119 9.07 -13.45 -10.67
CA ASP A 119 8.17 -12.80 -11.63
C ASP A 119 6.70 -12.72 -11.14
N GLN A 120 6.47 -12.93 -9.84
CA GLN A 120 5.13 -12.94 -9.26
C GLN A 120 4.63 -11.52 -9.02
N ILE A 121 3.38 -11.28 -9.40
CA ILE A 121 2.66 -10.04 -9.10
C ILE A 121 1.76 -10.26 -7.88
N TRP A 122 1.73 -9.26 -7.00
CA TRP A 122 0.91 -9.22 -5.81
C TRP A 122 0.04 -7.97 -5.82
N PHE A 123 -1.27 -8.16 -5.63
CA PHE A 123 -2.22 -7.06 -5.54
C PHE A 123 -2.50 -6.73 -4.08
N VAL A 124 -2.49 -5.44 -3.76
CA VAL A 124 -2.64 -4.96 -2.40
C VAL A 124 -3.90 -4.13 -2.27
N GLU A 125 -4.66 -4.39 -1.21
CA GLU A 125 -5.79 -3.56 -0.80
C GLU A 125 -5.59 -3.11 0.65
N VAL A 126 -5.70 -1.81 0.87
CA VAL A 126 -5.49 -1.13 2.14
C VAL A 126 -6.82 -0.63 2.67
N LYS A 127 -7.13 -1.00 3.92
CA LYS A 127 -8.24 -0.43 4.68
C LYS A 127 -7.71 0.18 5.96
N ALA A 128 -8.01 1.45 6.15
CA ALA A 128 -7.61 2.22 7.31
C ALA A 128 -8.81 2.69 8.11
N GLY A 129 -8.67 2.80 9.43
CA GLY A 129 -9.68 3.41 10.27
C GLY A 129 -9.28 3.50 11.73
N GLU A 130 -10.05 4.28 12.46
CA GLU A 130 -9.96 4.45 13.91
C GLU A 130 -10.61 3.30 14.67
N CYS A 131 -10.11 2.99 15.86
CA CYS A 131 -10.67 1.94 16.70
C CYS A 131 -12.08 2.29 17.20
N GLY A 132 -12.37 3.57 17.49
CA GLY A 132 -13.62 3.97 18.11
C GLY A 132 -13.87 3.15 19.38
N ASP A 133 -15.01 2.47 19.49
CA ASP A 133 -15.33 1.63 20.64
C ASP A 133 -14.67 0.23 20.63
N GLN A 134 -14.09 -0.19 19.51
CA GLN A 134 -13.50 -1.53 19.34
C GLN A 134 -12.13 -1.65 20.00
N THR A 135 -11.68 -2.88 20.26
CA THR A 135 -10.26 -3.15 20.51
C THR A 135 -9.46 -3.05 19.20
N SER A 136 -8.17 -2.75 19.27
CA SER A 136 -7.28 -2.74 18.09
C SER A 136 -7.32 -4.09 17.35
N LYS A 137 -7.41 -5.20 18.08
CA LYS A 137 -7.54 -6.55 17.52
C LYS A 137 -8.81 -6.72 16.68
N ASP A 138 -9.95 -6.26 17.19
CA ASP A 138 -11.23 -6.39 16.50
C ASP A 138 -11.30 -5.44 15.31
N LYS A 139 -10.74 -4.24 15.45
CA LYS A 139 -10.63 -3.28 14.36
C LYS A 139 -9.76 -3.80 13.21
N LEU A 140 -8.60 -4.36 13.52
CA LEU A 140 -7.75 -5.00 12.50
C LEU A 140 -8.48 -6.14 11.79
N GLY A 141 -9.22 -6.98 12.53
CA GLY A 141 -10.01 -8.05 11.94
C GLY A 141 -11.11 -7.56 10.98
N SER A 142 -11.80 -6.46 11.34
CA SER A 142 -12.85 -5.88 10.50
C SER A 142 -12.27 -5.23 9.24
N LEU A 143 -11.18 -4.46 9.39
CA LEU A 143 -10.47 -3.84 8.26
C LEU A 143 -9.89 -4.89 7.31
N LEU A 144 -9.33 -5.98 7.84
CA LEU A 144 -8.80 -7.07 7.01
C LEU A 144 -9.89 -7.75 6.19
N SER A 145 -11.07 -7.94 6.78
CA SER A 145 -12.24 -8.50 6.07
C SER A 145 -12.75 -7.54 4.99
N LEU A 146 -12.75 -6.23 5.24
CA LEU A 146 -13.09 -5.22 4.25
C LEU A 146 -12.08 -5.18 3.10
N ALA A 147 -10.79 -5.29 3.40
CA ALA A 147 -9.72 -5.35 2.40
C ALA A 147 -9.90 -6.60 1.52
N LYS A 148 -10.12 -7.76 2.15
CA LYS A 148 -10.39 -9.02 1.43
C LYS A 148 -11.54 -8.86 0.44
N ASN A 149 -12.69 -8.41 0.94
CA ASN A 149 -13.91 -8.33 0.13
C ASN A 149 -13.75 -7.30 -1.01
N GLY A 150 -13.09 -6.17 -0.73
CA GLY A 150 -12.77 -5.16 -1.74
C GLY A 150 -11.88 -5.71 -2.86
N LEU A 151 -10.77 -6.34 -2.49
CA LEU A 151 -9.82 -6.89 -3.46
C LEU A 151 -10.41 -8.06 -4.25
N LYS A 152 -11.14 -8.96 -3.57
CA LYS A 152 -11.86 -10.06 -4.21
C LYS A 152 -12.84 -9.55 -5.26
N ALA A 153 -13.64 -8.54 -4.91
CA ALA A 153 -14.60 -7.94 -5.84
C ALA A 153 -13.89 -7.28 -7.03
N ALA A 154 -12.78 -6.57 -6.79
CA ALA A 154 -11.99 -5.95 -7.84
C ALA A 154 -11.40 -6.98 -8.82
N LEU A 155 -10.75 -8.03 -8.30
CA LEU A 155 -10.13 -9.08 -9.11
C LEU A 155 -11.13 -9.96 -9.85
N ASN A 156 -12.34 -10.14 -9.30
CA ASN A 156 -13.42 -10.87 -9.98
C ASN A 156 -14.18 -10.01 -11.01
N SER A 157 -13.92 -8.70 -11.06
CA SER A 157 -14.63 -7.81 -11.99
C SER A 157 -14.03 -7.83 -13.39
N ASP A 158 -14.84 -7.45 -14.37
CA ASP A 158 -14.46 -7.23 -15.78
C ASP A 158 -13.94 -5.79 -16.03
N ARG A 159 -13.66 -5.03 -14.96
CA ARG A 159 -13.28 -3.62 -15.05
C ARG A 159 -11.89 -3.43 -15.65
N ASN A 160 -11.85 -3.32 -16.97
CA ASN A 160 -10.64 -3.00 -17.76
C ASN A 160 -9.84 -1.82 -17.17
N THR A 161 -10.52 -0.79 -16.67
CA THR A 161 -9.87 0.40 -16.10
C THR A 161 -8.95 0.09 -14.91
N LEU A 162 -9.22 -0.94 -14.10
CA LEU A 162 -8.34 -1.33 -12.99
C LEU A 162 -6.99 -1.81 -13.50
N TRP A 163 -7.02 -2.68 -14.50
CA TRP A 163 -5.83 -3.29 -15.10
C TRP A 163 -5.02 -2.30 -15.93
N GLN A 164 -5.69 -1.41 -16.67
CA GLN A 164 -5.00 -0.35 -17.42
C GLN A 164 -4.20 0.58 -16.49
N ASN A 165 -4.73 0.90 -15.30
CA ASN A 165 -3.95 1.68 -14.32
C ASN A 165 -2.71 0.91 -13.82
N ALA A 166 -2.84 -0.41 -13.62
CA ALA A 166 -1.70 -1.24 -13.21
C ALA A 166 -0.61 -1.30 -14.30
N ILE A 167 -1.01 -1.48 -15.56
CA ILE A 167 -0.10 -1.48 -16.72
C ILE A 167 0.62 -0.13 -16.82
N ASN A 168 -0.13 0.98 -16.83
CA ASN A 168 0.44 2.33 -16.87
C ASN A 168 1.35 2.61 -15.66
N GLY A 169 1.00 2.08 -14.48
CA GLY A 169 1.81 2.14 -13.27
C GLY A 169 3.18 1.48 -13.46
N ALA A 170 3.22 0.30 -14.08
CA ALA A 170 4.47 -0.42 -14.33
C ALA A 170 5.38 0.39 -15.26
N THR A 171 4.81 1.00 -16.30
CA THR A 171 5.55 1.85 -17.26
C THR A 171 6.28 3.01 -16.59
N VAL A 172 5.70 3.62 -15.54
CA VAL A 172 6.26 4.81 -14.88
C VAL A 172 7.18 4.49 -13.70
N VAL A 173 7.08 3.29 -13.12
CA VAL A 173 7.88 2.87 -11.96
C VAL A 173 9.10 2.04 -12.37
N ILE A 174 8.97 1.20 -13.40
CA ILE A 174 9.99 0.23 -13.80
C ILE A 174 10.91 0.81 -14.88
N LYS A 175 12.17 1.00 -14.51
CA LYS A 175 13.21 1.57 -15.40
C LYS A 175 13.82 0.55 -16.36
N GLU A 176 13.94 -0.70 -15.93
CA GLU A 176 14.54 -1.77 -16.74
C GLU A 176 13.56 -2.22 -17.82
N ASN A 177 13.92 -2.02 -19.09
CA ASN A 177 13.02 -2.28 -20.21
C ASN A 177 12.52 -3.74 -20.24
N ARG A 178 13.42 -4.72 -20.09
CA ARG A 178 13.02 -6.13 -20.14
C ARG A 178 12.02 -6.50 -19.05
N LEU A 179 12.30 -6.12 -17.80
CA LEU A 179 11.40 -6.35 -16.68
C LEU A 179 10.07 -5.61 -16.88
N LYS A 180 10.11 -4.37 -17.38
CA LYS A 180 8.91 -3.59 -17.66
C LYS A 180 8.03 -4.29 -18.70
N ASP A 181 8.61 -4.72 -19.83
CA ASP A 181 7.87 -5.40 -20.90
C ASP A 181 7.26 -6.73 -20.41
N GLN A 182 7.99 -7.47 -19.56
CA GLN A 182 7.49 -8.69 -18.91
C GLN A 182 6.28 -8.42 -18.00
N LEU A 183 6.35 -7.38 -17.17
CA LEU A 183 5.28 -6.99 -16.25
C LEU A 183 4.04 -6.47 -17.00
N GLU A 184 4.25 -5.63 -18.02
CA GLU A 184 3.17 -5.13 -18.87
C GLU A 184 2.44 -6.30 -19.55
N THR A 185 3.19 -7.23 -20.17
CA THR A 185 2.61 -8.44 -20.81
C THR A 185 1.81 -9.29 -19.82
N LEU A 186 2.32 -9.48 -18.61
CA LEU A 186 1.63 -10.28 -17.59
C LEU A 186 0.33 -9.60 -17.13
N LEU A 187 0.37 -8.29 -16.88
CA LEU A 187 -0.81 -7.51 -16.50
C LEU A 187 -1.84 -7.43 -17.63
N GLU A 188 -1.41 -7.34 -18.89
CA GLU A 188 -2.28 -7.42 -20.07
C GLU A 188 -2.97 -8.77 -20.15
N THR A 189 -2.25 -9.87 -19.92
CA THR A 189 -2.82 -11.22 -19.87
C THR A 189 -3.91 -11.33 -18.79
N PHE A 190 -3.69 -10.73 -17.62
CA PHE A 190 -4.71 -10.69 -16.57
C PHE A 190 -5.93 -9.85 -16.97
N ASN A 191 -5.70 -8.72 -17.65
CA ASN A 191 -6.76 -7.88 -18.17
C ASN A 191 -7.63 -8.60 -19.22
N GLU A 192 -7.00 -9.31 -20.17
CA GLU A 192 -7.70 -10.12 -21.16
C GLU A 192 -8.59 -11.18 -20.50
N LYS A 193 -8.08 -11.82 -19.43
CA LYS A 193 -8.86 -12.78 -18.63
C LYS A 193 -10.05 -12.11 -17.94
N ALA A 194 -9.89 -10.88 -17.44
CA ALA A 194 -10.97 -10.11 -16.81
C ALA A 194 -12.05 -9.69 -17.82
N ILE A 195 -11.67 -9.13 -18.95
CA ILE A 195 -12.60 -8.72 -20.03
C ILE A 195 -13.36 -9.93 -20.58
N ALA A 196 -12.72 -11.11 -20.63
CA ALA A 196 -13.37 -12.36 -21.02
C ALA A 196 -14.29 -12.95 -19.93
N GLY A 197 -14.48 -12.28 -18.78
CA GLY A 197 -15.30 -12.78 -17.67
C GLY A 197 -14.74 -14.02 -16.98
N ARG A 198 -13.43 -14.29 -17.13
CA ARG A 198 -12.75 -15.49 -16.60
C ARG A 198 -11.85 -15.21 -15.41
N SER A 199 -11.75 -13.95 -14.98
CA SER A 199 -10.89 -13.55 -13.86
C SER A 199 -11.48 -13.99 -12.53
N LYS A 200 -10.72 -14.76 -11.75
CA LYS A 200 -11.07 -15.14 -10.38
C LYS A 200 -9.94 -14.73 -9.45
N SER A 201 -10.29 -14.15 -8.33
CA SER A 201 -9.40 -13.77 -7.22
C SER A 201 -8.44 -14.89 -6.81
N ALA A 202 -8.91 -16.14 -6.83
CA ALA A 202 -8.10 -17.33 -6.55
C ALA A 202 -6.94 -17.57 -7.55
N ASP A 203 -6.89 -16.83 -8.67
CA ASP A 203 -5.81 -16.89 -9.65
C ASP A 203 -4.65 -15.93 -9.34
N TYR A 204 -4.80 -15.06 -8.33
CA TYR A 204 -3.87 -13.96 -8.06
C TYR A 204 -3.35 -14.00 -6.64
N ASN A 205 -2.11 -13.53 -6.44
CA ASN A 205 -1.55 -13.34 -5.12
C ASN A 205 -2.05 -12.02 -4.51
N ALA A 206 -2.34 -12.03 -3.22
CA ALA A 206 -2.91 -10.90 -2.52
C ALA A 206 -2.15 -10.53 -1.25
N ILE A 207 -2.09 -9.23 -0.97
CA ILE A 207 -1.70 -8.69 0.33
C ILE A 207 -2.86 -7.87 0.87
N LEU A 208 -3.39 -8.26 2.01
CA LEU A 208 -4.47 -7.53 2.67
C LEU A 208 -3.90 -6.67 3.79
N VAL A 209 -4.17 -5.38 3.76
CA VAL A 209 -3.59 -4.44 4.73
C VAL A 209 -4.68 -3.81 5.59
N ALA A 210 -4.55 -4.00 6.89
CA ALA A 210 -5.40 -3.41 7.91
C ALA A 210 -4.59 -2.36 8.68
N VAL A 211 -4.96 -1.08 8.51
CA VAL A 211 -4.33 0.05 9.21
C VAL A 211 -5.23 0.53 10.33
N SER A 212 -4.85 0.27 11.58
CA SER A 212 -5.61 0.68 12.76
C SER A 212 -4.98 1.90 13.41
N TYR A 213 -5.73 2.99 13.49
CA TYR A 213 -5.41 4.12 14.34
C TYR A 213 -6.02 3.88 15.72
N THR A 214 -5.20 3.77 16.77
CA THR A 214 -5.65 3.21 18.06
C THR A 214 -6.27 4.21 19.01
N GLU A 215 -6.05 5.51 18.84
CA GLU A 215 -6.69 6.56 19.66
C GLU A 215 -6.50 6.33 21.17
N GLY A 216 -5.26 6.07 21.58
CA GLY A 216 -4.87 5.80 22.97
C GLY A 216 -5.12 4.37 23.44
N LYS A 217 -5.71 3.50 22.61
CA LYS A 217 -5.90 2.08 22.95
C LYS A 217 -4.62 1.27 22.81
N ALA A 218 -4.55 0.18 23.57
CA ALA A 218 -3.48 -0.79 23.48
C ALA A 218 -3.40 -1.41 22.08
N PHE A 219 -2.17 -1.56 21.58
CA PHE A 219 -1.91 -2.26 20.32
C PHE A 219 -2.24 -3.75 20.45
N ALA A 220 -2.75 -4.34 19.36
CA ALA A 220 -2.86 -5.79 19.24
C ALA A 220 -1.46 -6.40 19.09
N THR A 221 -1.26 -7.60 19.62
CA THR A 221 0.01 -8.32 19.47
C THR A 221 0.14 -8.92 18.07
N GLY A 222 1.37 -9.29 17.67
CA GLY A 222 1.58 -10.08 16.46
C GLY A 222 0.81 -11.41 16.46
N GLY A 223 0.69 -12.06 17.62
CA GLY A 223 -0.11 -13.29 17.77
C GLY A 223 -1.62 -13.06 17.61
N ASP A 224 -2.15 -11.94 18.09
CA ASP A 224 -3.55 -11.57 17.87
C ASP A 224 -3.86 -11.40 16.38
N PHE A 225 -2.95 -10.77 15.63
CA PHE A 225 -3.12 -10.55 14.21
C PHE A 225 -2.91 -11.82 13.37
N GLU A 226 -1.96 -12.68 13.77
CA GLU A 226 -1.75 -14.00 13.15
C GLU A 226 -3.04 -14.83 13.12
N ILE A 227 -3.82 -14.83 14.20
CA ILE A 227 -5.12 -15.54 14.24
C ILE A 227 -6.09 -14.97 13.18
N LYS A 228 -6.12 -13.65 13.00
CA LYS A 228 -6.96 -13.00 11.97
C LYS A 228 -6.46 -13.33 10.57
N HIS A 229 -5.15 -13.33 10.34
CA HIS A 229 -4.54 -13.76 9.08
C HIS A 229 -4.91 -15.20 8.73
N GLN A 230 -4.73 -16.16 9.64
CA GLN A 230 -5.09 -17.56 9.43
C GLN A 230 -6.56 -17.74 9.06
N THR A 231 -7.44 -16.99 9.74
CA THR A 231 -8.88 -17.00 9.44
C THR A 231 -9.17 -16.59 8.00
N GLN A 232 -8.49 -15.56 7.47
CA GLN A 232 -8.67 -15.15 6.07
C GLN A 232 -8.00 -16.13 5.10
N LYS A 233 -6.82 -16.65 5.46
CA LYS A 233 -6.05 -17.60 4.64
C LYS A 233 -6.81 -18.90 4.41
N SER A 234 -7.45 -19.45 5.44
CA SER A 234 -8.23 -20.68 5.33
C SER A 234 -9.45 -20.59 4.41
N MET A 235 -9.84 -19.39 3.98
CA MET A 235 -10.94 -19.20 3.04
C MET A 235 -10.54 -19.48 1.59
N ASN A 236 -9.24 -19.57 1.28
CA ASN A 236 -8.70 -19.89 -0.05
C ASN A 236 -9.27 -19.01 -1.18
N GLU A 237 -9.39 -17.71 -0.91
CA GLU A 237 -9.97 -16.73 -1.85
C GLU A 237 -8.95 -16.17 -2.85
N PHE A 238 -7.65 -16.39 -2.60
CA PHE A 238 -6.52 -15.93 -3.40
C PHE A 238 -5.53 -17.08 -3.58
N ASN A 239 -4.68 -17.01 -4.62
CA ASN A 239 -3.67 -18.03 -4.89
C ASN A 239 -2.67 -18.15 -3.73
N GLU A 240 -2.10 -17.00 -3.35
CA GLU A 240 -1.31 -16.84 -2.15
C GLU A 240 -1.81 -15.62 -1.38
N LEU A 241 -1.69 -15.66 -0.05
CA LEU A 241 -2.16 -14.59 0.81
C LEU A 241 -1.11 -14.21 1.84
N MET A 242 -0.77 -12.92 1.85
CA MET A 242 -0.13 -12.25 2.98
C MET A 242 -1.10 -11.28 3.64
N SER A 243 -0.85 -10.94 4.90
CA SER A 243 -1.64 -9.92 5.60
C SER A 243 -0.75 -9.01 6.41
N ILE A 244 -1.06 -7.71 6.41
CA ILE A 244 -0.31 -6.69 7.12
C ILE A 244 -1.24 -5.99 8.11
N ALA A 245 -0.87 -5.99 9.39
CA ALA A 245 -1.38 -5.06 10.38
C ALA A 245 -0.41 -3.90 10.48
N LEU A 246 -0.93 -2.69 10.34
CA LEU A 246 -0.20 -1.47 10.67
C LEU A 246 -0.95 -0.77 11.79
N GLN A 247 -0.29 -0.58 12.91
CA GLN A 247 -0.88 0.05 14.08
C GLN A 247 -0.11 1.30 14.44
N LYS A 248 -0.84 2.36 14.74
CA LYS A 248 -0.31 3.64 15.21
C LYS A 248 -1.37 4.35 16.02
N ASP A 249 -0.99 5.22 16.94
CA ASP A 249 -1.96 5.99 17.72
C ASP A 249 -2.85 6.88 16.84
N THR A 250 -2.24 7.73 16.02
CA THR A 250 -2.94 8.64 15.10
C THR A 250 -2.19 8.84 13.79
N PHE A 251 -2.93 9.02 12.69
CA PHE A 251 -2.36 9.39 11.39
C PHE A 251 -1.79 10.82 11.40
N GLN A 252 -2.28 11.68 12.29
CA GLN A 252 -1.96 13.11 12.31
C GLN A 252 -0.46 13.34 12.51
N SER A 253 0.20 12.57 13.37
CA SER A 253 1.65 12.72 13.60
C SER A 253 2.53 12.47 12.36
N ILE A 254 2.07 11.64 11.40
CA ILE A 254 2.76 11.49 10.10
C ILE A 254 2.47 12.70 9.22
N ALA A 255 1.21 13.13 9.17
CA ALA A 255 0.81 14.31 8.39
C ALA A 255 1.52 15.58 8.88
N ASP A 256 1.66 15.77 10.20
CA ASP A 256 2.35 16.90 10.83
C ASP A 256 3.84 16.89 10.49
N PHE A 257 4.48 15.72 10.56
CA PHE A 257 5.87 15.58 10.12
C PHE A 257 6.02 15.99 8.66
N LEU A 258 5.24 15.41 7.74
CA LEU A 258 5.30 15.73 6.31
C LEU A 258 5.02 17.22 6.05
N ARG A 259 4.08 17.81 6.78
CA ARG A 259 3.73 19.23 6.65
C ARG A 259 4.84 20.15 7.13
N GLY A 260 5.49 19.81 8.25
CA GLY A 260 6.62 20.55 8.80
C GLY A 260 7.85 20.54 7.90
N GLU A 261 7.93 19.59 6.97
CA GLU A 261 9.02 19.51 5.99
C GLU A 261 8.82 20.41 4.76
N ILE A 262 7.62 21.01 4.58
CA ILE A 262 7.37 21.95 3.49
C ILE A 262 8.12 23.25 3.80
N GLN A 263 9.09 23.59 2.95
CA GLN A 263 9.75 24.89 3.04
C GLN A 263 8.78 25.99 2.59
N SER A 264 8.70 27.07 3.36
CA SER A 264 8.07 28.31 2.92
C SER A 264 8.76 28.76 1.63
N VAL A 265 8.04 28.75 0.51
CA VAL A 265 8.51 29.31 -0.76
C VAL A 265 8.50 30.82 -0.68
#